data_AF-A0A7M4DY34-F1
#
_entry.id   AF-A0A7M4DY34-F1
#
_cell.length_a   1.000
_cell.length_b   1.000
_cell.length_c   1.000
_cell.angle_alpha   90.00
_cell.angle_beta   90.00
_cell.angle_gamma   90.00
#
_symmetry.space_group_name_H-M   'P 1'
#
loop_
_entity.id
_entity.type
_entity.pdbx_description
1 polymer ?
#
loop_
_entity_poly.entity_id
_entity_poly.type
_entity_poly.pdbx_seq_one_letter_code
_entity_poly.pdbx_strand_id
1 'polypeptide(L)'
;MFLRKRCRYGSRKLQFLLLLLMLGFLLLMVTMLNPPPRDLNKEGTSQPVKFTLREGYQLDFAETQEMLETQEERQQYYPMEGLSPFISLREDELLVAIVAPTIKRNHSRTRKGYRMVKQHSKRHEERIEVKLKEDPESLPLQDGDWDDGGEQLLGLEIHGFNEALSEQISLRRELPEVRHPLCLQQEHGPNLPTASVIICFHDEAWSTLLRTVHSVKDTAPQASLKEIILVDDLSQRGHLKSALSEYISKLDGVKLIRSNKRLGVIQGRMLGAARATGDVLIFMDSHCECHKGWLEPLLARLASDRNRIISPIIDVIDWKTFQYYHSVDLRRGVFDWKLDFHWESLPEHEEKVRQSPISPIRSPVVPGGVVAMDRHYFRNIGAYDSDMTLWGAENLELSIRAWLCGGSVEILPCSRVGHVYRNHIPPAFPYEEVMMRNKIRIAETWLGSFRENFYKHNTLASLISKVEKPDCNESLQLQKRLGCRDFHWFISNVYPELHLPKDRPKFSGKLHNTGIGFCADYRSRGGVSEGPVELSPCTDATNQDFEYSSMKEIRSGSAPQLCFGIRHDKVIFQNCTEAAENSQQHWDVQEVGEFQ
;
A
#
# COMPACT_ATOMS: atom_id res chain seq x y z
N MET A 1 -72.71 -7.74 9.48
CA MET A 1 -73.41 -9.05 9.53
C MET A 1 -72.34 -10.14 9.44
N PHE A 2 -71.90 -10.68 10.58
CA PHE A 2 -70.72 -11.56 10.68
C PHE A 2 -71.06 -13.02 10.37
N LEU A 3 -70.39 -13.59 9.36
CA LEU A 3 -70.36 -15.02 9.05
C LEU A 3 -69.02 -15.61 9.54
N ARG A 4 -69.08 -16.45 10.58
CA ARG A 4 -67.93 -17.23 11.11
C ARG A 4 -67.69 -18.46 10.22
N LYS A 5 -66.55 -18.52 9.53
CA LYS A 5 -65.96 -19.76 8.98
C LYS A 5 -64.90 -20.29 9.97
N ARG A 6 -65.07 -21.54 10.43
CA ARG A 6 -64.06 -22.30 11.21
C ARG A 6 -63.00 -22.87 10.26
N CYS A 7 -61.73 -22.50 10.44
CA CYS A 7 -60.58 -23.08 9.73
C CYS A 7 -59.91 -24.20 10.55
N ARG A 8 -59.57 -25.30 9.87
CA ARG A 8 -58.86 -26.49 10.38
C ARG A 8 -57.37 -26.17 10.62
N TYR A 9 -56.92 -26.14 11.87
CA TYR A 9 -55.52 -25.91 12.27
C TYR A 9 -54.86 -27.17 12.91
N GLY A 10 -55.26 -28.37 12.50
CA GLY A 10 -54.76 -29.63 13.08
C GLY A 10 -53.71 -30.38 12.25
N SER A 11 -53.70 -30.22 10.92
CA SER A 11 -52.96 -31.12 10.02
C SER A 11 -51.48 -30.77 9.82
N ARG A 12 -51.09 -29.50 9.99
CA ARG A 12 -49.70 -29.04 9.73
C ARG A 12 -48.71 -29.36 10.86
N LYS A 13 -49.18 -29.42 12.12
CA LYS A 13 -48.30 -29.77 13.26
C LYS A 13 -47.85 -31.22 13.23
N LEU A 14 -48.72 -32.14 12.77
CA LEU A 14 -48.40 -33.56 12.68
C LEU A 14 -47.35 -33.84 11.58
N GLN A 15 -47.45 -33.15 10.44
CA GLN A 15 -46.45 -33.25 9.36
C GLN A 15 -45.07 -32.72 9.78
N PHE A 16 -45.02 -31.66 10.58
CA PHE A 16 -43.76 -31.11 11.07
C PHE A 16 -43.08 -32.03 12.10
N LEU A 17 -43.88 -32.69 12.96
CA LEU A 17 -43.37 -33.66 13.93
C LEU A 17 -42.78 -34.91 13.25
N LEU A 18 -43.42 -35.37 12.17
CA LEU A 18 -42.95 -36.50 11.36
C LEU A 18 -41.62 -36.18 10.66
N LEU A 19 -41.46 -34.96 10.15
CA LEU A 19 -40.20 -34.51 9.53
C LEU A 19 -39.05 -34.47 10.53
N LEU A 20 -39.29 -33.99 11.76
CA LEU A 20 -38.28 -33.98 12.83
C LEU A 20 -37.88 -35.39 13.27
N LEU A 21 -38.83 -36.32 13.37
CA LEU A 21 -38.54 -37.73 13.68
C LEU A 21 -37.71 -38.41 12.59
N MET A 22 -38.03 -38.15 11.32
CA MET A 22 -37.26 -38.68 10.19
C MET A 22 -35.82 -38.12 10.15
N LEU A 23 -35.64 -36.82 10.44
CA LEU A 23 -34.33 -36.19 10.51
C LEU A 23 -33.49 -36.76 11.67
N GLY A 24 -34.12 -36.98 12.83
CA GLY A 24 -33.47 -37.60 13.99
C GLY A 24 -33.01 -39.03 13.70
N PHE A 25 -33.82 -39.82 13.00
CA PHE A 25 -33.45 -41.19 12.61
C PHE A 25 -32.29 -41.21 11.61
N LEU A 26 -32.25 -40.26 10.67
CA LEU A 26 -31.16 -40.13 9.70
C LEU A 26 -29.82 -39.79 10.39
N LEU A 27 -29.84 -38.85 11.34
CA LEU A 27 -28.66 -38.48 12.14
C LEU A 27 -28.14 -39.65 12.99
N LEU A 28 -29.04 -40.46 13.54
CA LEU A 28 -28.68 -41.63 14.32
C LEU A 28 -28.05 -42.73 13.46
N MET A 29 -28.53 -42.91 12.22
CA MET A 29 -27.92 -43.82 11.25
C MET A 29 -26.53 -43.36 10.80
N VAL A 30 -26.33 -42.06 10.57
CA VAL A 30 -25.02 -41.50 10.17
C VAL A 30 -23.98 -41.64 11.28
N THR A 31 -24.37 -41.45 12.53
CA THR A 31 -23.46 -41.61 13.69
C THR A 31 -23.11 -43.07 13.99
N MET A 32 -24.01 -44.01 13.71
CA MET A 32 -23.73 -45.45 13.82
C MET A 32 -22.86 -45.98 12.68
N LEU A 33 -22.95 -45.39 11.49
CA LEU A 33 -22.14 -45.78 10.33
C LEU A 33 -20.73 -45.18 10.34
N ASN A 34 -20.50 -44.06 11.04
CA ASN A 34 -19.19 -43.44 11.19
C ASN A 34 -18.90 -43.12 12.68
N PRO A 35 -18.45 -44.10 13.48
CA PRO A 35 -18.02 -43.82 14.83
C PRO A 35 -16.77 -42.93 14.82
N PRO A 36 -16.70 -41.87 15.66
CA PRO A 36 -15.51 -41.05 15.76
C PRO A 36 -14.31 -41.86 16.31
N PRO A 37 -13.08 -41.57 15.88
CA PRO A 37 -11.90 -42.29 16.33
C PRO A 37 -11.67 -42.09 17.84
N ARG A 38 -11.36 -43.19 18.54
CA ARG A 38 -11.00 -43.19 19.96
C ARG A 38 -9.56 -42.71 20.15
N ASP A 39 -9.37 -41.65 20.94
CA ASP A 39 -8.07 -41.23 21.46
C ASP A 39 -7.48 -42.29 22.40
N LEU A 40 -6.29 -42.80 22.07
CA LEU A 40 -5.44 -43.59 22.96
C LEU A 40 -4.26 -42.73 23.40
N ASN A 41 -4.22 -42.42 24.69
CA ASN A 41 -3.12 -41.72 25.35
C ASN A 41 -1.87 -42.61 25.50
N LYS A 42 -0.69 -41.96 25.32
CA LYS A 42 0.60 -42.11 26.04
C LYS A 42 1.22 -43.52 26.24
N GLU A 43 2.39 -43.72 25.64
CA GLU A 43 3.72 -43.97 26.27
C GLU A 43 4.66 -44.70 25.29
N GLY A 44 5.93 -44.28 25.21
CA GLY A 44 6.99 -45.08 24.58
C GLY A 44 8.10 -44.29 23.89
N THR A 45 9.21 -44.11 24.60
CA THR A 45 10.54 -43.68 24.11
C THR A 45 11.17 -44.66 23.11
N SER A 46 11.83 -44.17 22.06
CA SER A 46 13.17 -44.58 21.57
C SER A 46 13.49 -44.07 20.15
N GLN A 47 14.79 -44.03 19.85
CA GLN A 47 15.53 -43.23 18.86
C GLN A 47 15.59 -43.84 17.42
N PRO A 48 16.32 -43.23 16.44
CA PRO A 48 15.87 -43.05 15.05
C PRO A 48 16.17 -44.24 14.13
N VAL A 49 15.31 -44.45 13.12
CA VAL A 49 15.56 -45.38 12.02
C VAL A 49 15.49 -44.65 10.67
N LYS A 50 16.54 -44.85 9.88
CA LYS A 50 16.79 -44.37 8.51
C LYS A 50 15.63 -44.73 7.57
N PHE A 51 15.21 -43.77 6.73
CA PHE A 51 14.33 -44.04 5.59
C PHE A 51 15.11 -43.98 4.27
N THR A 52 15.12 -45.13 3.58
CA THR A 52 15.50 -45.30 2.18
C THR A 52 14.25 -45.28 1.30
N LEU A 53 14.41 -44.72 0.11
CA LEU A 53 13.40 -44.39 -0.89
C LEU A 53 13.01 -45.62 -1.74
N ARG A 54 11.72 -45.93 -1.89
CA ARG A 54 11.19 -46.56 -3.12
C ARG A 54 9.65 -46.52 -3.28
N GLU A 55 9.30 -46.05 -4.47
CA GLU A 55 8.12 -46.21 -5.34
C GLU A 55 6.97 -47.17 -4.95
N GLY A 56 5.75 -46.61 -5.01
CA GLY A 56 4.71 -47.01 -5.98
C GLY A 56 3.76 -48.14 -5.58
N TYR A 57 2.46 -47.84 -5.45
CA TYR A 57 1.35 -48.68 -5.94
C TYR A 57 0.09 -47.82 -6.17
N GLN A 58 -0.47 -47.99 -7.35
CA GLN A 58 -1.66 -47.38 -7.95
C GLN A 58 -2.77 -48.45 -7.99
N LEU A 59 -4.05 -48.04 -7.85
CA LEU A 59 -5.23 -48.90 -8.10
C LEU A 59 -6.41 -48.04 -8.63
N ASP A 60 -6.47 -47.93 -9.97
CA ASP A 60 -7.56 -48.19 -10.94
C ASP A 60 -9.00 -48.47 -10.44
N PHE A 61 -10.11 -48.30 -11.18
CA PHE A 61 -10.61 -47.54 -12.36
C PHE A 61 -12.09 -48.01 -12.56
N ALA A 62 -12.88 -47.25 -13.34
CA ALA A 62 -13.98 -47.66 -14.27
C ALA A 62 -15.18 -46.69 -14.19
N GLU A 63 -15.84 -46.22 -15.25
CA GLU A 63 -15.77 -46.33 -16.73
C GLU A 63 -16.64 -45.17 -17.29
N THR A 64 -16.17 -44.29 -18.17
CA THR A 64 -16.18 -44.29 -19.66
C THR A 64 -17.52 -44.51 -20.37
N GLN A 65 -17.98 -43.49 -21.12
CA GLN A 65 -18.80 -43.66 -22.33
C GLN A 65 -18.23 -42.75 -23.43
N GLU A 66 -17.93 -43.38 -24.56
CA GLU A 66 -17.15 -42.90 -25.72
C GLU A 66 -17.83 -41.76 -26.52
N MET A 67 -17.03 -40.89 -27.16
CA MET A 67 -16.82 -40.94 -28.62
C MET A 67 -16.02 -39.75 -29.19
N LEU A 68 -15.03 -40.14 -30.01
CA LEU A 68 -14.34 -39.45 -31.10
C LEU A 68 -13.32 -38.33 -30.81
N GLU A 69 -12.07 -38.72 -31.06
CA GLU A 69 -10.91 -37.90 -31.36
C GLU A 69 -11.13 -37.08 -32.64
N THR A 70 -10.82 -35.78 -32.57
CA THR A 70 -10.31 -35.02 -33.71
C THR A 70 -9.16 -34.13 -33.23
N GLN A 71 -8.07 -34.19 -34.00
CA GLN A 71 -6.80 -33.53 -33.79
C GLN A 71 -6.88 -32.00 -33.70
N GLU A 72 -5.91 -31.45 -32.94
CA GLU A 72 -5.28 -30.13 -33.11
C GLU A 72 -6.16 -28.89 -33.08
N GLU A 73 -6.29 -28.25 -31.90
CA GLU A 73 -6.35 -26.79 -31.83
C GLU A 73 -5.44 -26.25 -30.72
N ARG A 74 -4.37 -25.57 -31.16
CA ARG A 74 -3.63 -24.59 -30.36
C ARG A 74 -4.63 -23.56 -29.86
N GLN A 75 -4.80 -23.41 -28.55
CA GLN A 75 -5.48 -22.26 -27.99
C GLN A 75 -4.65 -21.00 -28.25
N GLN A 76 -5.01 -20.34 -29.34
CA GLN A 76 -4.50 -19.06 -29.79
C GLN A 76 -5.15 -18.00 -28.89
N TYR A 77 -4.35 -17.43 -27.99
CA TYR A 77 -4.74 -16.28 -27.16
C TYR A 77 -5.07 -15.09 -28.08
N TYR A 78 -6.34 -14.71 -28.17
CA TYR A 78 -6.74 -13.50 -28.87
C TYR A 78 -6.36 -12.27 -28.02
N PRO A 79 -5.68 -11.26 -28.60
CA PRO A 79 -5.56 -9.95 -27.96
C PRO A 79 -6.96 -9.37 -27.83
N MET A 80 -7.37 -9.01 -26.60
CA MET A 80 -8.61 -8.26 -26.37
C MET A 80 -8.48 -6.87 -27.02
N GLU A 81 -8.99 -6.73 -28.24
CA GLU A 81 -9.19 -5.44 -28.90
C GLU A 81 -10.17 -4.61 -28.07
N GLY A 82 -9.74 -3.43 -27.61
CA GLY A 82 -10.57 -2.52 -26.80
C GLY A 82 -9.86 -1.87 -25.61
N LEU A 83 -8.60 -2.21 -25.33
CA LEU A 83 -7.77 -1.37 -24.47
C LEU A 83 -7.50 -0.05 -25.21
N SER A 84 -7.87 1.08 -24.60
CA SER A 84 -7.33 2.38 -25.02
C SER A 84 -5.80 2.26 -25.02
N PRO A 85 -5.11 2.63 -26.12
CA PRO A 85 -3.66 2.71 -26.10
C PRO A 85 -3.27 3.63 -24.94
N PHE A 86 -2.25 3.24 -24.16
CA PHE A 86 -1.61 4.01 -23.11
C PHE A 86 -1.80 5.51 -23.24
N ILE A 87 -2.87 6.04 -22.64
CA ILE A 87 -3.14 7.47 -22.54
C ILE A 87 -3.24 8.17 -23.91
N SER A 88 -4.09 9.17 -23.99
CA SER A 88 -3.96 10.26 -24.96
C SER A 88 -2.69 11.10 -24.66
N LEU A 89 -1.51 10.48 -24.49
CA LEU A 89 -0.22 11.18 -24.51
C LEU A 89 0.12 11.37 -25.99
N ARG A 90 -0.57 12.34 -26.56
CA ARG A 90 -0.29 12.95 -27.85
C ARG A 90 1.23 13.01 -28.07
N GLU A 91 1.72 12.37 -29.13
CA GLU A 91 3.16 12.29 -29.45
C GLU A 91 3.81 13.69 -29.56
N ASP A 92 3.01 14.71 -29.83
CA ASP A 92 3.34 16.14 -29.85
C ASP A 92 3.72 16.74 -28.47
N GLU A 93 3.59 16.00 -27.37
CA GLU A 93 3.93 16.47 -26.02
C GLU A 93 5.30 15.98 -25.49
N LEU A 94 6.12 15.31 -26.32
CA LEU A 94 7.35 14.66 -25.87
C LEU A 94 8.60 15.22 -26.57
N LEU A 95 9.63 15.58 -25.80
CA LEU A 95 10.96 15.91 -26.32
C LEU A 95 11.94 14.75 -26.08
N VAL A 96 12.24 14.04 -27.17
CA VAL A 96 13.42 13.17 -27.40
C VAL A 96 13.71 12.10 -26.34
N ALA A 97 13.59 10.82 -26.72
CA ALA A 97 14.27 9.73 -26.04
C ALA A 97 15.76 9.74 -26.45
N ILE A 98 16.67 10.03 -25.52
CA ILE A 98 18.10 9.82 -25.78
C ILE A 98 18.38 8.33 -25.61
N VAL A 99 18.55 7.63 -26.72
CA VAL A 99 18.97 6.23 -26.76
C VAL A 99 20.46 6.20 -27.09
N ALA A 100 21.27 5.56 -26.25
CA ALA A 100 22.68 5.32 -26.56
C ALA A 100 22.79 4.57 -27.90
N PRO A 101 23.52 5.11 -28.90
CA PRO A 101 23.59 4.47 -30.21
C PRO A 101 24.48 3.22 -30.18
N THR A 102 23.93 2.06 -30.55
CA THR A 102 24.72 0.93 -31.03
C THR A 102 25.53 1.35 -32.26
N ILE A 103 26.86 1.32 -32.13
CA ILE A 103 27.80 1.85 -33.11
C ILE A 103 27.73 1.05 -34.42
N LYS A 104 27.27 1.70 -35.49
CA LYS A 104 27.80 1.50 -36.85
C LYS A 104 28.08 2.87 -37.47
N ARG A 105 29.36 3.11 -37.76
CA ARG A 105 29.89 4.35 -38.36
C ARG A 105 29.31 4.56 -39.75
N ASN A 106 28.86 5.79 -40.05
CA ASN A 106 29.35 6.55 -41.22
C ASN A 106 28.96 8.03 -41.14
N HIS A 107 29.90 8.88 -41.55
CA HIS A 107 29.86 10.34 -41.51
C HIS A 107 28.83 10.95 -42.47
N SER A 108 28.16 12.04 -42.07
CA SER A 108 28.18 13.29 -42.83
C SER A 108 27.77 14.48 -41.95
N ARG A 109 28.39 15.64 -42.22
CA ARG A 109 28.25 16.92 -41.51
C ARG A 109 27.09 17.73 -42.09
N THR A 110 26.29 18.38 -41.24
CA THR A 110 25.55 19.60 -41.59
C THR A 110 25.39 20.55 -40.39
N ARG A 111 25.71 21.83 -40.61
CA ARG A 111 25.57 22.98 -39.69
C ARG A 111 24.24 23.71 -39.93
N LYS A 112 23.81 24.48 -38.90
CA LYS A 112 22.95 25.71 -38.85
C LYS A 112 21.77 25.49 -37.88
N GLY A 113 21.35 26.39 -36.99
CA GLY A 113 21.70 27.76 -36.60
C GLY A 113 20.63 28.23 -35.61
N TYR A 114 20.97 28.98 -34.55
CA TYR A 114 20.02 29.40 -33.51
C TYR A 114 19.53 30.84 -33.74
N ARG A 115 18.23 31.09 -33.48
CA ARG A 115 17.60 32.43 -33.52
C ARG A 115 16.95 32.71 -32.16
N MET A 116 17.36 33.81 -31.51
CA MET A 116 16.76 34.31 -30.27
C MET A 116 15.48 35.12 -30.54
N VAL A 117 14.49 35.00 -29.66
CA VAL A 117 13.30 35.86 -29.58
C VAL A 117 13.31 36.60 -28.24
N LYS A 118 13.12 37.93 -28.29
CA LYS A 118 13.10 38.85 -27.15
C LYS A 118 11.81 38.72 -26.31
N GLN A 119 11.93 38.76 -24.99
CA GLN A 119 10.81 38.96 -24.06
C GLN A 119 10.46 40.44 -23.93
N HIS A 120 9.16 40.74 -23.93
CA HIS A 120 8.61 42.03 -23.50
C HIS A 120 8.16 41.95 -22.03
N SER A 121 8.41 43.06 -21.33
CA SER A 121 8.14 43.30 -19.91
C SER A 121 6.75 43.91 -19.65
N LYS A 122 6.24 43.67 -18.42
CA LYS A 122 5.22 44.38 -17.59
C LYS A 122 4.07 43.45 -17.16
N ARG A 123 3.48 43.51 -15.96
CA ARG A 123 3.61 44.36 -14.76
C ARG A 123 2.91 43.65 -13.58
N HIS A 124 3.23 44.10 -12.36
CA HIS A 124 2.61 43.84 -11.05
C HIS A 124 1.09 43.59 -11.01
N GLU A 125 0.70 42.65 -10.14
CA GLU A 125 -0.54 42.72 -9.35
C GLU A 125 -0.26 42.17 -7.93
N GLU A 126 -0.87 42.82 -6.94
CA GLU A 126 -0.62 42.73 -5.50
C GLU A 126 -1.22 41.45 -4.87
N ARG A 127 -0.52 40.85 -3.91
CA ARG A 127 -1.00 39.70 -3.13
C ARG A 127 -1.48 40.17 -1.75
N ILE A 128 -2.72 39.86 -1.43
CA ILE A 128 -3.33 40.03 -0.11
C ILE A 128 -2.86 38.86 0.78
N GLU A 129 -2.18 39.17 1.88
CA GLU A 129 -1.80 38.20 2.91
C GLU A 129 -3.00 37.89 3.81
N VAL A 130 -3.38 36.61 3.91
CA VAL A 130 -4.22 36.08 4.98
C VAL A 130 -3.38 35.07 5.74
N LYS A 131 -3.01 35.42 6.99
CA LYS A 131 -2.36 34.51 7.94
C LYS A 131 -3.42 33.60 8.56
N LEU A 132 -3.29 32.30 8.33
CA LEU A 132 -3.94 31.25 9.14
C LEU A 132 -2.84 30.41 9.78
N LYS A 133 -3.01 30.18 11.08
CA LYS A 133 -2.09 29.47 11.97
C LYS A 133 -2.05 27.99 11.61
N GLU A 134 -0.84 27.45 11.56
CA GLU A 134 -0.54 26.02 11.47
C GLU A 134 -0.53 25.41 12.89
N ASP A 135 -1.20 24.28 13.06
CA ASP A 135 -0.97 23.32 14.16
C ASP A 135 -0.42 22.02 13.53
N PRO A 136 0.68 21.45 14.02
CA PRO A 136 1.18 20.15 13.57
C PRO A 136 0.97 19.06 14.63
N GLU A 137 0.39 17.92 14.23
CA GLU A 137 0.56 16.65 14.95
C GLU A 137 0.87 15.52 13.96
N SER A 138 2.17 15.21 13.84
CA SER A 138 2.71 13.93 13.40
C SER A 138 3.35 13.26 14.63
N LEU A 139 3.13 11.95 14.80
CA LEU A 139 3.53 11.18 15.98
C LEU A 139 5.07 11.05 16.15
N PRO A 140 5.55 10.85 17.39
CA PRO A 140 6.85 11.32 17.85
C PRO A 140 7.99 10.34 17.57
N LEU A 141 9.08 10.85 17.00
CA LEU A 141 10.38 10.21 17.09
C LEU A 141 11.04 10.68 18.40
N GLN A 142 11.62 9.73 19.12
CA GLN A 142 12.18 9.93 20.45
C GLN A 142 13.38 10.91 20.36
N ASP A 143 13.17 12.16 20.77
CA ASP A 143 14.21 13.18 20.83
C ASP A 143 15.25 12.80 21.89
N GLY A 144 16.38 12.28 21.43
CA GLY A 144 17.62 12.34 22.18
C GLY A 144 18.14 13.77 22.13
N ASP A 145 17.91 14.52 23.20
CA ASP A 145 18.41 15.87 23.42
C ASP A 145 19.94 15.89 23.36
N TRP A 146 20.48 16.31 22.21
CA TRP A 146 21.88 16.67 22.01
C TRP A 146 21.93 17.99 21.25
N ASP A 147 22.13 19.06 22.04
CA ASP A 147 22.62 20.40 21.69
C ASP A 147 23.01 20.60 20.21
N ASP A 148 22.07 21.09 19.39
CA ASP A 148 22.29 21.38 17.97
C ASP A 148 23.06 22.70 17.83
N GLY A 149 24.38 22.57 17.72
CA GLY A 149 25.26 23.65 17.29
C GLY A 149 25.02 24.02 15.83
N GLY A 150 23.95 24.76 15.55
CA GLY A 150 23.86 25.81 14.52
C GLY A 150 24.47 25.58 13.13
N GLU A 151 24.44 24.38 12.57
CA GLU A 151 24.84 24.14 11.18
C GLU A 151 23.60 23.93 10.31
N GLN A 152 23.20 24.95 9.56
CA GLN A 152 22.10 24.85 8.61
C GLN A 152 22.46 23.83 7.53
N LEU A 153 21.88 22.62 7.63
CA LEU A 153 22.15 21.51 6.73
C LEU A 153 21.78 21.88 5.28
N LEU A 154 22.80 22.08 4.44
CA LEU A 154 22.64 22.43 3.04
C LEU A 154 21.79 21.39 2.29
N GLY A 155 20.79 21.89 1.55
CA GLY A 155 19.87 21.07 0.76
C GLY A 155 18.65 20.53 1.54
N LEU A 156 18.62 20.63 2.87
CA LEU A 156 17.50 20.13 3.69
C LEU A 156 16.18 20.80 3.29
N GLU A 157 16.14 22.13 3.20
CA GLU A 157 14.93 22.87 2.81
C GLU A 157 14.41 22.48 1.42
N ILE A 158 15.31 22.16 0.49
CA ILE A 158 15.00 21.92 -0.92
C ILE A 158 14.59 20.47 -1.15
N HIS A 159 15.35 19.52 -0.62
CA HIS A 159 15.23 18.10 -0.94
C HIS A 159 14.65 17.27 0.21
N GLY A 160 14.58 17.81 1.43
CA GLY A 160 14.13 17.10 2.63
C GLY A 160 15.19 16.14 3.20
N PHE A 161 16.45 16.25 2.76
CA PHE A 161 17.58 15.46 3.25
C PHE A 161 18.91 16.23 3.12
N ASN A 162 19.97 15.72 3.74
CA ASN A 162 21.32 16.29 3.74
C ASN A 162 22.03 16.07 2.40
N GLU A 163 21.77 16.96 1.43
CA GLU A 163 22.35 16.89 0.09
C GLU A 163 23.88 16.96 0.11
N ALA A 164 24.46 17.85 0.93
CA ALA A 164 25.91 18.03 1.01
C ALA A 164 26.64 16.76 1.42
N LEU A 165 26.11 16.02 2.40
CA LEU A 165 26.65 14.71 2.78
C LEU A 165 26.45 13.69 1.66
N SER A 166 25.28 13.68 1.02
CA SER A 166 25.04 12.80 -0.14
C SER A 166 26.06 13.03 -1.24
N GLU A 167 26.46 14.26 -1.55
CA GLU A 167 27.47 14.54 -2.59
C GLU A 167 28.86 13.98 -2.25
N GLN A 168 29.19 13.86 -0.96
CA GLN A 168 30.46 13.28 -0.51
C GLN A 168 30.45 11.75 -0.52
N ILE A 169 29.27 11.13 -0.51
CA ILE A 169 29.11 9.68 -0.54
C ILE A 169 29.17 9.17 -1.97
N SER A 170 30.02 8.15 -2.19
CA SER A 170 30.15 7.48 -3.49
C SER A 170 28.79 7.13 -4.11
N LEU A 171 28.66 7.39 -5.42
CA LEU A 171 27.50 6.96 -6.21
C LEU A 171 27.38 5.43 -6.33
N ARG A 172 28.45 4.70 -5.96
CA ARG A 172 28.58 3.25 -6.09
C ARG A 172 28.96 2.60 -4.76
N ARG A 173 28.51 3.16 -3.63
CA ARG A 173 28.76 2.54 -2.32
C ARG A 173 28.07 1.17 -2.26
N GLU A 174 28.70 0.21 -1.58
CA GLU A 174 28.09 -1.09 -1.32
C GLU A 174 27.30 -1.05 -0.01
N LEU A 175 26.15 -1.72 0.02
CA LEU A 175 25.35 -1.89 1.22
C LEU A 175 25.81 -3.15 1.99
N PRO A 176 25.70 -3.16 3.33
CA PRO A 176 26.02 -4.34 4.13
C PRO A 176 25.04 -5.49 3.85
N GLU A 177 25.52 -6.73 3.91
CA GLU A 177 24.66 -7.92 3.80
C GLU A 177 23.81 -8.08 5.05
N VAL A 178 22.50 -7.89 4.90
CA VAL A 178 21.52 -7.93 5.99
C VAL A 178 20.38 -8.92 5.74
N ARG A 179 20.41 -9.65 4.61
CA ARG A 179 19.36 -10.62 4.30
C ARG A 179 19.48 -11.84 5.19
N HIS A 180 18.34 -12.49 5.40
CA HIS A 180 18.30 -13.76 6.12
C HIS A 180 19.17 -14.80 5.40
N PRO A 181 19.94 -15.66 6.09
CA PRO A 181 20.85 -16.63 5.45
C PRO A 181 20.17 -17.54 4.41
N LEU A 182 18.91 -17.89 4.63
CA LEU A 182 18.12 -18.68 3.67
C LEU A 182 17.90 -17.97 2.33
N CYS A 183 17.88 -16.64 2.29
CA CYS A 183 17.81 -15.89 1.03
C CYS A 183 19.05 -16.09 0.16
N LEU A 184 20.22 -16.24 0.80
CA LEU A 184 21.49 -16.47 0.11
C LEU A 184 21.61 -17.88 -0.47
N GLN A 185 20.79 -18.80 0.02
CA GLN A 185 20.73 -20.19 -0.43
C GLN A 185 19.65 -20.41 -1.51
N GLN A 186 18.86 -19.37 -1.84
CA GLN A 186 17.86 -19.48 -2.89
C GLN A 186 18.52 -19.56 -4.26
N GLU A 187 18.24 -20.64 -4.98
CA GLU A 187 18.56 -20.75 -6.39
C GLU A 187 17.33 -20.37 -7.20
N HIS A 188 17.52 -19.43 -8.14
CA HIS A 188 16.48 -19.04 -9.08
C HIS A 188 16.70 -19.78 -10.41
N GLY A 189 15.62 -20.20 -11.06
CA GLY A 189 15.70 -20.87 -12.36
C GLY A 189 16.37 -19.99 -13.43
N PRO A 190 16.97 -20.58 -14.47
CA PRO A 190 17.75 -19.85 -15.46
C PRO A 190 16.92 -18.90 -16.34
N ASN A 191 15.61 -19.15 -16.44
CA ASN A 191 14.70 -18.44 -17.35
C ASN A 191 13.84 -17.41 -16.60
N LEU A 192 14.47 -16.40 -16.01
CA LEU A 192 13.76 -15.28 -15.40
C LEU A 192 13.27 -14.28 -16.47
N PRO A 193 12.09 -13.67 -16.28
CA PRO A 193 11.61 -12.60 -17.15
C PRO A 193 12.54 -11.39 -17.10
N THR A 194 12.54 -10.58 -18.16
CA THR A 194 13.33 -9.35 -18.20
C THR A 194 12.60 -8.19 -17.52
N ALA A 195 13.34 -7.23 -16.94
CA ALA A 195 12.80 -6.12 -16.18
C ALA A 195 13.15 -4.76 -16.80
N SER A 196 12.16 -3.87 -16.88
CA SER A 196 12.36 -2.44 -17.14
C SER A 196 12.18 -1.67 -15.83
N VAL A 197 13.24 -1.04 -15.33
CA VAL A 197 13.19 -0.20 -14.13
C VAL A 197 12.83 1.23 -14.53
N ILE A 198 11.75 1.77 -14.00
CA ILE A 198 11.19 3.08 -14.32
C ILE A 198 11.37 4.00 -13.11
N ILE A 199 12.19 5.03 -13.27
CA ILE A 199 12.49 6.01 -12.23
C ILE A 199 11.96 7.37 -12.67
N CYS A 200 10.89 7.82 -12.04
CA CYS A 200 10.33 9.15 -12.23
C CYS A 200 10.98 10.13 -11.24
N PHE A 201 11.35 11.31 -11.71
CA PHE A 201 11.97 12.32 -10.86
C PHE A 201 11.56 13.73 -11.24
N HIS A 202 11.52 14.61 -10.25
CA HIS A 202 11.31 16.05 -10.40
C HIS A 202 12.20 16.78 -9.42
N ASP A 203 13.13 17.58 -9.92
CA ASP A 203 14.07 18.36 -9.10
C ASP A 203 14.79 17.54 -8.01
N GLU A 204 15.12 16.29 -8.34
CA GLU A 204 15.89 15.40 -7.47
C GLU A 204 17.37 15.83 -7.40
N ALA A 205 18.01 15.61 -6.25
CA ALA A 205 19.43 15.90 -6.11
C ALA A 205 20.27 15.02 -7.05
N TRP A 206 21.33 15.59 -7.62
CA TRP A 206 22.18 14.89 -8.58
C TRP A 206 22.78 13.59 -8.00
N SER A 207 23.25 13.67 -6.75
CA SER A 207 23.92 12.57 -6.06
C SER A 207 22.98 11.38 -5.79
N THR A 208 21.75 11.63 -5.31
CA THR A 208 20.76 10.58 -5.02
C THR A 208 20.21 9.95 -6.29
N LEU A 209 19.89 10.75 -7.32
CA LEU A 209 19.41 10.25 -8.61
C LEU A 209 20.43 9.31 -9.26
N LEU A 210 21.69 9.74 -9.36
CA LEU A 210 22.72 8.91 -9.98
C LEU A 210 23.11 7.72 -9.12
N ARG A 211 23.09 7.84 -7.79
CA ARG A 211 23.32 6.69 -6.90
C ARG A 211 22.25 5.63 -7.10
N THR A 212 20.99 6.01 -7.28
CA THR A 212 19.91 5.08 -7.62
C THR A 212 20.19 4.35 -8.95
N VAL A 213 20.55 5.09 -9.99
CA VAL A 213 20.86 4.51 -11.32
C VAL A 213 22.03 3.53 -11.26
N HIS A 214 23.13 3.91 -10.61
CA HIS A 214 24.29 3.03 -10.47
C HIS A 214 23.98 1.85 -9.57
N SER A 215 23.24 2.04 -8.48
CA SER A 215 22.86 0.96 -7.58
C SER A 215 22.06 -0.11 -8.31
N VAL A 216 21.06 0.26 -9.12
CA VAL A 216 20.33 -0.70 -9.98
C VAL A 216 21.28 -1.39 -10.96
N LYS A 217 22.13 -0.64 -11.66
CA LYS A 217 23.04 -1.19 -12.68
C LYS A 217 24.09 -2.15 -12.10
N ASP A 218 24.60 -1.85 -10.91
CA ASP A 218 25.69 -2.59 -10.28
C ASP A 218 25.19 -3.81 -9.49
N THR A 219 23.89 -3.86 -9.13
CA THR A 219 23.32 -4.95 -8.31
C THR A 219 22.33 -5.86 -9.04
N ALA A 220 21.76 -5.43 -10.17
CA ALA A 220 20.87 -6.25 -10.99
C ALA A 220 21.66 -7.11 -12.00
N PRO A 221 21.31 -8.40 -12.17
CA PRO A 221 21.92 -9.23 -13.20
C PRO A 221 21.69 -8.68 -14.61
N GLN A 222 22.76 -8.58 -15.41
CA GLN A 222 22.67 -8.06 -16.79
C GLN A 222 21.71 -8.83 -17.69
N ALA A 223 21.56 -10.14 -17.47
CA ALA A 223 20.64 -10.97 -18.24
C ALA A 223 19.16 -10.63 -17.98
N SER A 224 18.86 -10.12 -16.78
CA SER A 224 17.49 -9.80 -16.35
C SER A 224 17.16 -8.32 -16.48
N LEU A 225 18.13 -7.41 -16.37
CA LEU A 225 17.90 -5.97 -16.52
C LEU A 225 17.83 -5.57 -18.00
N LYS A 226 16.63 -5.35 -18.52
CA LYS A 226 16.41 -4.94 -19.92
C LYS A 226 16.84 -3.51 -20.18
N GLU A 227 16.42 -2.62 -19.29
CA GLU A 227 16.63 -1.17 -19.40
C GLU A 227 16.28 -0.45 -18.09
N ILE A 228 16.90 0.71 -17.90
CA ILE A 228 16.51 1.71 -16.90
C ILE A 228 15.93 2.91 -17.66
N ILE A 229 14.70 3.30 -17.34
CA ILE A 229 13.99 4.41 -17.94
C ILE A 229 13.87 5.52 -16.90
N LEU A 230 14.62 6.60 -17.12
CA LEU A 230 14.51 7.84 -16.35
C LEU A 230 13.44 8.72 -16.98
N VAL A 231 12.47 9.16 -16.18
CA VAL A 231 11.41 10.08 -16.60
C VAL A 231 11.56 11.40 -15.85
N ASP A 232 12.03 12.43 -16.54
CA ASP A 232 12.10 13.80 -16.04
C ASP A 232 10.72 14.46 -16.12
N ASP A 233 10.07 14.60 -14.96
CA ASP A 233 8.78 15.26 -14.78
C ASP A 233 8.95 16.78 -14.68
N LEU A 234 9.43 17.42 -15.75
CA LEU A 234 9.62 18.87 -15.84
C LEU A 234 10.48 19.47 -14.71
N SER A 235 11.64 18.89 -14.44
CA SER A 235 12.62 19.47 -13.51
C SER A 235 13.07 20.86 -13.96
N GLN A 236 13.34 21.78 -13.04
CA GLN A 236 13.83 23.13 -13.30
C GLN A 236 15.34 23.28 -13.03
N ARG A 237 15.93 22.37 -12.26
CA ARG A 237 17.37 22.44 -11.91
C ARG A 237 18.26 22.28 -13.14
N GLY A 238 19.21 23.20 -13.31
CA GLY A 238 20.09 23.26 -14.48
C GLY A 238 20.94 22.01 -14.70
N HIS A 239 21.44 21.38 -13.62
CA HIS A 239 22.23 20.16 -13.69
C HIS A 239 21.42 18.96 -14.23
N LEU A 240 20.09 18.94 -14.02
CA LEU A 240 19.20 17.89 -14.54
C LEU A 240 18.91 18.05 -16.04
N LYS A 241 19.41 19.11 -16.72
CA LYS A 241 19.24 19.34 -18.16
C LYS A 241 20.37 18.72 -18.97
N SER A 242 21.16 19.53 -19.66
CA SER A 242 22.19 19.03 -20.60
C SER A 242 23.24 18.16 -19.92
N ALA A 243 23.64 18.48 -18.69
CA ALA A 243 24.63 17.71 -17.94
C ALA A 243 24.15 16.27 -17.65
N LEU A 244 22.89 16.11 -17.20
CA LEU A 244 22.29 14.79 -17.02
C LEU A 244 22.21 14.03 -18.36
N SER A 245 21.75 14.69 -19.43
CA SER A 245 21.69 14.06 -20.75
C SER A 245 23.06 13.55 -21.22
N GLU A 246 24.12 14.33 -21.01
CA GLU A 246 25.48 13.94 -21.35
C GLU A 246 25.96 12.77 -20.48
N TYR A 247 25.70 12.81 -19.17
CA TYR A 247 26.08 11.73 -18.26
C TYR A 247 25.39 10.41 -18.62
N ILE A 248 24.07 10.43 -18.80
CA ILE A 248 23.27 9.24 -19.13
C ILE A 248 23.64 8.67 -20.50
N SER A 249 24.04 9.51 -21.47
CA SER A 249 24.48 9.04 -22.80
C SER A 249 25.70 8.10 -22.76
N LYS A 250 26.46 8.11 -21.65
CA LYS A 250 27.64 7.26 -21.43
C LYS A 250 27.28 5.93 -20.76
N LEU A 251 26.01 5.73 -20.36
CA LEU A 251 25.55 4.55 -19.64
C LEU A 251 24.73 3.63 -20.56
N ASP A 252 25.25 2.43 -20.79
CA ASP A 252 24.53 1.41 -21.55
C ASP A 252 23.28 0.93 -20.81
N GLY A 253 22.18 0.78 -21.55
CA GLY A 253 20.90 0.31 -21.04
C GLY A 253 20.09 1.36 -20.29
N VAL A 254 20.50 2.63 -20.27
CA VAL A 254 19.76 3.72 -19.61
C VAL A 254 19.15 4.65 -20.66
N LYS A 255 17.87 4.96 -20.52
CA LYS A 255 17.11 5.87 -21.38
C LYS A 255 16.60 7.04 -20.56
N LEU A 256 16.67 8.25 -21.12
CA LEU A 256 16.10 9.44 -20.51
C LEU A 256 14.94 9.95 -21.37
N ILE A 257 13.77 10.11 -20.74
CA ILE A 257 12.55 10.67 -21.30
C ILE A 257 12.27 11.98 -20.56
N ARG A 258 11.91 13.03 -21.30
CA ARG A 258 11.56 14.33 -20.70
C ARG A 258 10.14 14.73 -21.06
N SER A 259 9.38 15.09 -20.05
CA SER A 259 8.08 15.72 -20.22
C SER A 259 8.23 17.22 -20.47
N ASN A 260 7.36 17.77 -21.32
CA ASN A 260 7.23 19.22 -21.53
C ASN A 260 6.25 19.89 -20.55
N LYS A 261 5.55 19.10 -19.73
CA LYS A 261 4.56 19.52 -18.73
C LYS A 261 4.80 18.81 -17.40
N ARG A 262 4.33 19.39 -16.31
CA ARG A 262 4.34 18.72 -15.00
C ARG A 262 3.22 17.68 -14.99
N LEU A 263 3.58 16.42 -15.13
CA LEU A 263 2.70 15.26 -15.19
C LEU A 263 2.37 14.74 -13.79
N GLY A 264 3.34 14.74 -12.88
CA GLY A 264 3.26 14.00 -11.63
C GLY A 264 3.90 12.62 -11.71
N VAL A 265 4.01 11.99 -10.54
CA VAL A 265 4.53 10.63 -10.36
C VAL A 265 3.67 9.60 -11.08
N ILE A 266 2.34 9.71 -10.99
CA ILE A 266 1.41 8.73 -11.58
C ILE A 266 1.56 8.71 -13.11
N GLN A 267 1.38 9.88 -13.73
CA GLN A 267 1.49 10.06 -15.18
C GLN A 267 2.92 9.85 -15.69
N GLY A 268 3.94 10.25 -14.91
CA GLY A 268 5.34 9.98 -15.23
C GLY A 268 5.68 8.49 -15.23
N ARG A 269 5.18 7.73 -14.24
CA ARG A 269 5.28 6.26 -14.20
C ARG A 269 4.58 5.63 -15.40
N MET A 270 3.39 6.11 -15.76
CA MET A 270 2.69 5.62 -16.95
C MET A 270 3.42 5.93 -18.26
N LEU A 271 4.03 7.12 -18.39
CA LEU A 271 4.88 7.47 -19.53
C LEU A 271 6.09 6.53 -19.65
N GLY A 272 6.74 6.21 -18.53
CA GLY A 272 7.81 5.21 -18.49
C GLY A 272 7.31 3.83 -18.89
N ALA A 273 6.16 3.38 -18.35
CA ALA A 273 5.56 2.09 -18.64
C ALA A 273 5.14 1.94 -20.11
N ALA A 274 4.71 3.02 -20.75
CA ALA A 274 4.38 3.04 -22.17
C ALA A 274 5.61 2.80 -23.07
N ARG A 275 6.80 3.20 -22.62
CA ARG A 275 8.08 3.04 -23.35
C ARG A 275 8.89 1.81 -22.94
N ALA A 276 8.48 1.12 -21.89
CA ALA A 276 9.13 -0.08 -21.39
C ALA A 276 8.93 -1.30 -22.31
N THR A 277 10.00 -2.07 -22.48
CA THR A 277 10.06 -3.27 -23.33
C THR A 277 10.34 -4.56 -22.57
N GLY A 278 10.70 -4.48 -21.28
CA GLY A 278 10.86 -5.64 -20.41
C GLY A 278 9.53 -6.34 -20.13
N ASP A 279 9.59 -7.60 -19.71
CA ASP A 279 8.42 -8.39 -19.36
C ASP A 279 7.78 -7.90 -18.05
N VAL A 280 8.62 -7.47 -17.11
CA VAL A 280 8.26 -6.91 -15.80
C VAL A 280 8.56 -5.41 -15.76
N LEU A 281 7.62 -4.64 -15.22
CA LEU A 281 7.80 -3.22 -14.88
C LEU A 281 8.22 -3.12 -13.40
N ILE A 282 9.25 -2.33 -13.12
CA ILE A 282 9.64 -2.00 -11.74
C ILE A 282 9.60 -0.49 -11.60
N PHE A 283 8.60 0.04 -10.91
CA PHE A 283 8.55 1.43 -10.52
C PHE A 283 9.43 1.65 -9.30
N MET A 284 10.31 2.65 -9.35
CA MET A 284 11.28 2.94 -8.30
C MET A 284 11.45 4.44 -8.13
N ASP A 285 11.49 4.91 -6.89
CA ASP A 285 11.80 6.31 -6.59
C ASP A 285 13.27 6.65 -6.89
N SER A 286 13.58 7.94 -7.04
CA SER A 286 14.89 8.42 -7.50
C SER A 286 15.93 8.60 -6.40
N HIS A 287 15.66 8.08 -5.19
CA HIS A 287 16.52 8.14 -4.01
C HIS A 287 16.50 6.78 -3.28
N CYS A 288 16.83 5.74 -4.04
CA CYS A 288 16.87 4.36 -3.60
C CYS A 288 18.27 3.74 -3.74
N GLU A 289 18.59 2.77 -2.90
CA GLU A 289 19.82 1.97 -3.02
C GLU A 289 19.48 0.49 -2.86
N CYS A 290 19.76 -0.29 -3.89
CA CYS A 290 19.42 -1.70 -4.00
C CYS A 290 20.48 -2.59 -3.34
N HIS A 291 20.02 -3.64 -2.67
CA HIS A 291 20.89 -4.69 -2.18
C HIS A 291 21.33 -5.63 -3.32
N LYS A 292 22.52 -6.24 -3.27
CA LYS A 292 22.89 -7.32 -4.21
C LYS A 292 21.85 -8.45 -4.14
N GLY A 293 21.37 -8.95 -5.29
CA GLY A 293 20.37 -10.02 -5.36
C GLY A 293 18.93 -9.58 -5.04
N TRP A 294 18.61 -8.29 -5.16
CA TRP A 294 17.26 -7.78 -4.92
C TRP A 294 16.27 -8.12 -6.04
N LEU A 295 16.73 -8.27 -7.28
CA LEU A 295 15.86 -8.32 -8.45
C LEU A 295 15.31 -9.74 -8.69
N GLU A 296 16.15 -10.74 -8.51
CA GLU A 296 15.88 -12.15 -8.84
C GLU A 296 14.67 -12.71 -8.07
N PRO A 297 14.49 -12.45 -6.75
CA PRO A 297 13.29 -12.89 -6.04
C PRO A 297 12.00 -12.29 -6.60
N LEU A 298 12.02 -11.02 -7.01
CA LEU A 298 10.86 -10.34 -7.60
C LEU A 298 10.46 -11.01 -8.91
N LEU A 299 11.45 -11.25 -9.79
CA LEU A 299 11.24 -11.85 -11.10
C LEU A 299 10.82 -13.32 -11.00
N ALA A 300 11.43 -14.09 -10.10
CA ALA A 300 11.06 -15.48 -9.87
C ALA A 300 9.60 -15.58 -9.37
N ARG A 301 9.18 -14.68 -8.48
CA ARG A 301 7.81 -14.68 -7.97
C ARG A 301 6.79 -14.31 -9.05
N LEU A 302 7.08 -13.32 -9.90
CA LEU A 302 6.22 -12.94 -11.04
C LEU A 302 6.22 -13.99 -12.17
N ALA A 303 7.32 -14.73 -12.35
CA ALA A 303 7.38 -15.83 -13.30
C ALA A 303 6.40 -16.96 -12.92
N SER A 304 6.22 -17.21 -11.63
CA SER A 304 5.30 -18.23 -11.12
C SER A 304 3.81 -17.82 -11.22
N ASP A 305 3.52 -16.53 -11.15
CA ASP A 305 2.17 -15.99 -11.25
C ASP A 305 2.25 -14.49 -11.60
N ARG A 306 1.70 -14.16 -12.75
CA ARG A 306 1.80 -12.82 -13.33
C ARG A 306 0.77 -11.85 -12.76
N ASN A 307 -0.22 -12.34 -12.01
CA ASN A 307 -1.30 -11.52 -11.45
C ASN A 307 -0.96 -10.96 -10.06
N ARG A 308 0.34 -10.88 -9.73
CA ARG A 308 0.83 -10.39 -8.44
C ARG A 308 1.45 -9.01 -8.58
N ILE A 309 1.21 -8.17 -7.58
CA ILE A 309 1.93 -6.92 -7.35
C ILE A 309 2.92 -7.17 -6.22
N ILE A 310 4.19 -6.90 -6.47
CA ILE A 310 5.26 -7.32 -5.56
C ILE A 310 6.11 -6.13 -5.16
N SER A 311 6.48 -6.04 -3.89
CA SER A 311 7.43 -5.05 -3.40
C SER A 311 8.59 -5.73 -2.65
N PRO A 312 9.82 -5.19 -2.73
CA PRO A 312 10.88 -5.54 -1.78
C PRO A 312 10.52 -5.07 -0.35
N ILE A 313 11.28 -5.55 0.64
CA ILE A 313 11.39 -4.81 1.90
C ILE A 313 12.02 -3.44 1.59
N ILE A 314 11.36 -2.39 2.05
CA ILE A 314 11.87 -1.03 1.99
C ILE A 314 12.62 -0.74 3.29
N ASP A 315 13.95 -0.65 3.18
CA ASP A 315 14.83 -0.27 4.28
C ASP A 315 14.99 1.24 4.36
N VAL A 316 15.39 1.74 5.52
CA VAL A 316 15.50 3.17 5.77
C VAL A 316 16.94 3.61 5.49
N ILE A 317 17.10 4.59 4.60
CA ILE A 317 18.32 5.40 4.52
C ILE A 317 18.01 6.70 5.23
N ASP A 318 18.72 6.96 6.32
CA ASP A 318 18.49 8.14 7.14
C ASP A 318 18.79 9.42 6.35
N TRP A 319 17.86 10.37 6.36
CA TRP A 319 17.96 11.59 5.56
C TRP A 319 19.09 12.52 6.03
N LYS A 320 19.51 12.43 7.30
CA LYS A 320 20.52 13.32 7.90
C LYS A 320 21.94 12.78 7.70
N THR A 321 22.13 11.48 7.92
CA THR A 321 23.42 10.80 7.98
C THR A 321 23.68 9.88 6.78
N PHE A 322 22.65 9.59 5.98
CA PHE A 322 22.70 8.58 4.91
C PHE A 322 23.09 7.18 5.39
N GLN A 323 22.98 6.91 6.70
CA GLN A 323 23.18 5.58 7.26
C GLN A 323 22.04 4.65 6.82
N TYR A 324 22.41 3.43 6.45
CA TYR A 324 21.47 2.39 6.05
C TYR A 324 21.01 1.59 7.28
N TYR A 325 19.71 1.64 7.56
CA TYR A 325 19.02 0.91 8.61
C TYR A 325 18.12 -0.15 8.00
N HIS A 326 18.47 -1.42 8.26
CA HIS A 326 17.67 -2.54 7.79
C HIS A 326 16.50 -2.81 8.74
N SER A 327 15.32 -3.06 8.17
CA SER A 327 14.15 -3.52 8.91
C SER A 327 14.41 -4.91 9.50
N VAL A 328 14.37 -5.01 10.82
CA VAL A 328 14.54 -6.28 11.55
C VAL A 328 13.23 -7.05 11.58
N ASP A 329 12.13 -6.36 11.93
CA ASP A 329 10.81 -6.95 11.99
C ASP A 329 10.12 -6.91 10.63
N LEU A 330 9.45 -8.00 10.28
CA LEU A 330 8.64 -8.06 9.08
C LEU A 330 7.38 -7.21 9.27
N ARG A 331 7.12 -6.33 8.32
CA ARG A 331 5.94 -5.45 8.31
C ARG A 331 5.18 -5.60 7.01
N ARG A 332 3.87 -5.34 7.07
CA ARG A 332 2.98 -5.23 5.91
C ARG A 332 2.48 -3.80 5.78
N GLY A 333 2.17 -3.41 4.56
CA GLY A 333 1.57 -2.11 4.25
C GLY A 333 0.06 -2.15 4.42
N VAL A 334 -0.47 -1.23 5.21
CA VAL A 334 -1.90 -1.10 5.50
C VAL A 334 -2.36 0.34 5.32
N PHE A 335 -3.66 0.59 5.54
CA PHE A 335 -4.22 1.93 5.55
C PHE A 335 -5.31 2.10 6.62
N ASP A 336 -5.63 3.33 6.96
CA ASP A 336 -6.73 3.67 7.88
C ASP A 336 -7.98 4.18 7.13
N TRP A 337 -9.03 4.57 7.88
CA TRP A 337 -10.22 5.15 7.26
C TRP A 337 -10.02 6.54 6.67
N LYS A 338 -8.88 7.21 6.90
CA LYS A 338 -8.49 8.44 6.20
C LYS A 338 -7.76 8.13 4.89
N LEU A 339 -7.63 6.84 4.54
CA LEU A 339 -6.85 6.35 3.39
C LEU A 339 -5.39 6.80 3.46
N ASP A 340 -4.82 6.88 4.66
CA ASP A 340 -3.40 7.10 4.87
C ASP A 340 -2.67 5.76 4.95
N PHE A 341 -1.45 5.70 4.39
CA PHE A 341 -0.64 4.49 4.39
C PHE A 341 0.13 4.37 5.70
N HIS A 342 0.20 3.16 6.27
CA HIS A 342 1.00 2.86 7.45
C HIS A 342 1.69 1.50 7.33
N TRP A 343 2.74 1.33 8.13
CA TRP A 343 3.37 0.03 8.34
C TRP A 343 2.82 -0.63 9.60
N GLU A 344 2.37 -1.87 9.48
CA GLU A 344 1.89 -2.68 10.59
C GLU A 344 2.75 -3.95 10.72
N SER A 345 2.96 -4.43 11.93
CA SER A 345 3.52 -5.76 12.17
C SER A 345 2.62 -6.84 11.59
N LEU A 346 3.17 -8.02 11.33
CA LEU A 346 2.36 -9.14 10.86
C LEU A 346 1.40 -9.59 11.96
N PRO A 347 0.10 -9.79 11.66
CA PRO A 347 -0.82 -10.34 12.64
C PRO A 347 -0.49 -11.80 12.91
N GLU A 348 -0.79 -12.27 14.12
CA GLU A 348 -0.41 -13.61 14.60
C GLU A 348 -0.88 -14.74 13.67
N HIS A 349 -2.05 -14.57 13.04
CA HIS A 349 -2.59 -15.55 12.10
C HIS A 349 -1.78 -15.64 10.79
N GLU A 350 -1.25 -14.52 10.28
CA GLU A 350 -0.34 -14.50 9.13
C GLU A 350 1.03 -15.07 9.53
N GLU A 351 1.54 -14.79 10.73
CA GLU A 351 2.80 -15.37 11.20
C GLU A 351 2.75 -16.90 11.30
N LYS A 352 1.65 -17.46 11.84
CA LYS A 352 1.47 -18.91 12.03
C LYS A 352 1.40 -19.70 10.72
N VAL A 353 0.92 -19.10 9.64
CA VAL A 353 0.81 -19.80 8.34
C VAL A 353 2.10 -19.74 7.51
N ARG A 354 3.08 -18.92 7.92
CA ARG A 354 4.36 -18.80 7.21
C ARG A 354 5.19 -20.06 7.41
N GLN A 355 5.57 -20.68 6.30
CA GLN A 355 6.41 -21.87 6.29
C GLN A 355 7.88 -21.57 6.58
N SER A 356 8.32 -20.33 6.33
CA SER A 356 9.71 -19.90 6.42
C SER A 356 9.80 -18.40 6.73
N PRO A 357 10.84 -17.93 7.43
CA PRO A 357 11.07 -16.49 7.62
C PRO A 357 11.20 -15.73 6.30
N ILE A 358 11.57 -16.42 5.22
CA ILE A 358 11.73 -15.83 3.88
C ILE A 358 10.50 -16.00 2.97
N SER A 359 9.40 -16.56 3.49
CA SER A 359 8.15 -16.67 2.74
C SER A 359 7.62 -15.29 2.33
N PRO A 360 6.98 -15.15 1.16
CA PRO A 360 6.26 -13.92 0.79
C PRO A 360 5.28 -13.48 1.89
N ILE A 361 5.17 -12.18 2.11
CA ILE A 361 4.23 -11.58 3.06
C ILE A 361 3.03 -11.09 2.25
N ARG A 362 1.81 -11.56 2.56
CA ARG A 362 0.60 -10.96 1.99
C ARG A 362 0.38 -9.58 2.62
N SER A 363 0.17 -8.57 1.79
CA SER A 363 0.05 -7.18 2.24
C SER A 363 -1.24 -6.58 1.67
N PRO A 364 -2.07 -5.90 2.48
CA PRO A 364 -3.22 -5.15 1.96
C PRO A 364 -2.81 -4.11 0.91
N VAL A 365 -1.67 -3.44 1.12
CA VAL A 365 -1.17 -2.38 0.25
C VAL A 365 0.34 -2.52 0.02
N VAL A 366 0.82 -2.24 -1.20
CA VAL A 366 2.27 -2.07 -1.46
C VAL A 366 2.77 -0.69 -1.00
N PRO A 367 4.01 -0.58 -0.51
CA PRO A 367 4.63 0.73 -0.34
C PRO A 367 4.79 1.42 -1.70
N GLY A 368 4.72 2.76 -1.70
CA GLY A 368 4.82 3.55 -2.94
C GLY A 368 6.22 3.61 -3.55
N GLY A 369 7.28 3.27 -2.80
CA GLY A 369 8.67 3.52 -3.21
C GLY A 369 9.19 2.58 -4.29
N VAL A 370 8.97 1.26 -4.15
CA VAL A 370 9.39 0.26 -5.15
C VAL A 370 8.29 -0.77 -5.35
N VAL A 371 7.82 -0.92 -6.59
CA VAL A 371 6.75 -1.85 -6.95
C VAL A 371 7.08 -2.55 -8.27
N ALA A 372 7.03 -3.87 -8.28
CA ALA A 372 7.26 -4.73 -9.43
C ALA A 372 5.97 -5.43 -9.87
N MET A 373 5.73 -5.48 -11.18
CA MET A 373 4.54 -6.11 -11.73
C MET A 373 4.72 -6.55 -13.19
N ASP A 374 4.05 -7.62 -13.61
CA ASP A 374 4.05 -8.02 -15.02
C ASP A 374 3.45 -6.91 -15.90
N ARG A 375 4.12 -6.60 -17.02
CA ARG A 375 3.74 -5.49 -17.92
C ARG A 375 2.38 -5.72 -18.58
N HIS A 376 2.03 -6.96 -18.90
CA HIS A 376 0.73 -7.29 -19.48
C HIS A 376 -0.36 -7.24 -18.42
N TYR A 377 -0.08 -7.75 -17.21
CA TYR A 377 -1.02 -7.62 -16.09
C TYR A 377 -1.30 -6.15 -15.77
N PHE A 378 -0.28 -5.27 -15.70
CA PHE A 378 -0.46 -3.82 -15.52
C PHE A 378 -1.42 -3.21 -16.53
N ARG A 379 -1.28 -3.58 -17.81
CA ARG A 379 -2.16 -3.10 -18.87
C ARG A 379 -3.59 -3.63 -18.71
N ASN A 380 -3.71 -4.92 -18.43
CA ASN A 380 -4.99 -5.61 -18.37
C ASN A 380 -5.86 -5.13 -17.21
N ILE A 381 -5.26 -4.80 -16.07
CA ILE A 381 -6.00 -4.24 -14.92
C ILE A 381 -6.25 -2.74 -15.01
N GLY A 382 -5.92 -2.10 -16.14
CA GLY A 382 -6.22 -0.69 -16.40
C GLY A 382 -5.12 0.31 -16.03
N ALA A 383 -3.87 -0.14 -15.85
CA ALA A 383 -2.72 0.70 -15.47
C ALA A 383 -3.01 1.55 -14.21
N TYR A 384 -2.37 2.71 -14.01
CA TYR A 384 -2.83 3.65 -12.99
C TYR A 384 -4.06 4.41 -13.48
N ASP A 385 -4.92 4.86 -12.56
CA ASP A 385 -6.03 5.76 -12.90
C ASP A 385 -5.47 7.08 -13.46
N SER A 386 -5.80 7.39 -14.72
CA SER A 386 -5.28 8.56 -15.43
C SER A 386 -5.80 9.89 -14.92
N ASP A 387 -6.91 9.89 -14.19
CA ASP A 387 -7.46 11.11 -13.61
C ASP A 387 -6.90 11.37 -12.21
N MET A 388 -6.13 10.43 -11.63
CA MET A 388 -5.32 10.73 -10.45
C MET A 388 -4.13 11.59 -10.88
N THR A 389 -3.92 12.70 -10.18
CA THR A 389 -2.95 13.72 -10.59
C THR A 389 -1.81 13.83 -9.57
N LEU A 390 -0.65 14.27 -10.07
CA LEU A 390 0.57 14.52 -9.29
C LEU A 390 1.06 13.32 -8.47
N TRP A 391 0.66 13.23 -7.21
CA TRP A 391 1.18 12.27 -6.25
C TRP A 391 0.15 11.94 -5.17
N GLY A 392 0.21 10.72 -4.65
CA GLY A 392 -0.49 10.32 -3.43
C GLY A 392 -1.63 9.34 -3.70
N ALA A 393 -1.70 8.33 -2.83
CA ALA A 393 -2.70 7.27 -2.78
C ALA A 393 -2.77 6.35 -4.02
N GLU A 394 -1.89 6.50 -5.00
CA GLU A 394 -1.87 5.62 -6.19
C GLU A 394 -1.51 4.18 -5.84
N ASN A 395 -0.68 4.00 -4.80
CA ASN A 395 -0.33 2.70 -4.28
C ASN A 395 -1.51 2.01 -3.58
N LEU A 396 -2.37 2.78 -2.89
CA LEU A 396 -3.62 2.27 -2.29
C LEU A 396 -4.60 1.85 -3.38
N GLU A 397 -4.86 2.71 -4.36
CA GLU A 397 -5.76 2.43 -5.50
C GLU A 397 -5.36 1.15 -6.22
N LEU A 398 -4.08 1.06 -6.61
CA LEU A 398 -3.55 -0.09 -7.33
C LEU A 398 -3.67 -1.38 -6.52
N SER A 399 -3.39 -1.33 -5.21
CA SER A 399 -3.44 -2.50 -4.33
C SER A 399 -4.86 -2.99 -4.09
N ILE A 400 -5.78 -2.07 -3.77
CA ILE A 400 -7.21 -2.39 -3.55
C ILE A 400 -7.78 -3.00 -4.83
N ARG A 401 -7.54 -2.37 -5.99
CA ARG A 401 -7.96 -2.90 -7.29
C ARG A 401 -7.41 -4.31 -7.54
N ALA A 402 -6.12 -4.52 -7.35
CA ALA A 402 -5.51 -5.83 -7.61
C ALA A 402 -6.17 -6.93 -6.79
N TRP A 403 -6.38 -6.70 -5.49
CA TRP A 403 -7.08 -7.65 -4.63
C TRP A 403 -8.53 -7.91 -5.06
N LEU A 404 -9.28 -6.85 -5.33
CA LEU A 404 -10.69 -6.96 -5.72
C LEU A 404 -10.86 -7.66 -7.08
N CYS A 405 -9.92 -7.46 -8.00
CA CYS A 405 -9.99 -7.96 -9.36
C CYS A 405 -9.20 -9.28 -9.58
N GLY A 406 -8.97 -10.05 -8.51
CA GLY A 406 -8.46 -11.42 -8.58
C GLY A 406 -6.94 -11.58 -8.60
N GLY A 407 -6.20 -10.49 -8.39
CA GLY A 407 -4.75 -10.52 -8.13
C GLY A 407 -4.40 -10.64 -6.66
N SER A 408 -3.13 -10.40 -6.35
CA SER A 408 -2.61 -10.36 -4.98
C SER A 408 -1.48 -9.36 -4.83
N VAL A 409 -1.24 -8.94 -3.59
CA VAL A 409 -0.19 -7.98 -3.24
C VAL A 409 0.73 -8.61 -2.19
N GLU A 410 2.03 -8.58 -2.45
CA GLU A 410 3.03 -9.27 -1.65
C GLU A 410 4.31 -8.44 -1.41
N ILE A 411 4.94 -8.66 -0.26
CA ILE A 411 6.27 -8.16 0.07
C ILE A 411 7.24 -9.35 0.18
N LEU A 412 8.39 -9.29 -0.49
CA LEU A 412 9.36 -10.38 -0.51
C LEU A 412 10.54 -10.12 0.42
N PRO A 413 10.72 -10.89 1.51
CA PRO A 413 11.81 -10.65 2.47
C PRO A 413 13.23 -10.75 1.91
N CYS A 414 13.43 -11.53 0.84
CA CYS A 414 14.74 -11.69 0.20
C CYS A 414 15.11 -10.58 -0.77
N SER A 415 14.15 -9.73 -1.14
CA SER A 415 14.39 -8.54 -1.95
C SER A 415 14.39 -7.32 -1.03
N ARG A 416 15.50 -6.56 -1.02
CA ARG A 416 15.66 -5.40 -0.13
C ARG A 416 16.17 -4.19 -0.91
N VAL A 417 15.54 -3.05 -0.68
CA VAL A 417 15.92 -1.76 -1.27
C VAL A 417 15.85 -0.70 -0.19
N GLY A 418 16.95 0.01 0.05
CA GLY A 418 16.96 1.19 0.91
C GLY A 418 16.32 2.38 0.23
N HIS A 419 15.56 3.17 0.96
CA HIS A 419 14.87 4.37 0.51
C HIS A 419 15.17 5.54 1.45
N VAL A 420 15.45 6.73 0.89
CA VAL A 420 15.68 7.93 1.69
C VAL A 420 14.34 8.51 2.14
N TYR A 421 13.98 8.31 3.40
CA TYR A 421 12.79 8.89 4.01
C TYR A 421 13.04 10.36 4.36
N ARG A 422 12.48 11.25 3.55
CA ARG A 422 12.66 12.71 3.69
C ARG A 422 12.08 13.22 5.02
N ASN A 423 12.75 14.21 5.60
CA ASN A 423 12.27 14.93 6.78
C ASN A 423 10.94 15.67 6.52
N HIS A 424 10.79 16.21 5.32
CA HIS A 424 9.57 16.86 4.85
C HIS A 424 9.42 16.67 3.34
N ILE A 425 8.18 16.77 2.88
CA ILE A 425 7.89 16.83 1.45
C ILE A 425 8.35 18.20 0.94
N PRO A 426 9.20 18.28 -0.11
CA PRO A 426 9.62 19.56 -0.64
C PRO A 426 8.43 20.47 -1.00
N PRO A 427 8.48 21.76 -0.65
CA PRO A 427 7.34 22.69 -0.63
C PRO A 427 6.75 23.06 -2.01
N ALA A 428 7.05 22.30 -3.06
CA ALA A 428 6.85 22.74 -4.43
C ALA A 428 5.39 22.85 -4.91
N PHE A 429 4.38 22.24 -4.28
CA PHE A 429 2.97 22.27 -4.75
C PHE A 429 1.97 22.00 -3.60
N PRO A 430 0.66 22.35 -3.72
CA PRO A 430 -0.38 22.02 -2.74
C PRO A 430 -0.73 20.53 -2.82
N TYR A 431 0.22 19.68 -2.43
CA TYR A 431 0.10 18.22 -2.50
C TYR A 431 -1.10 17.71 -1.72
N GLU A 432 -1.51 18.38 -0.64
CA GLU A 432 -2.62 17.95 0.19
C GLU A 432 -3.97 17.94 -0.54
N GLU A 433 -4.31 19.03 -1.25
CA GLU A 433 -5.60 19.12 -1.95
C GLU A 433 -5.69 18.10 -3.09
N VAL A 434 -4.58 17.91 -3.81
CA VAL A 434 -4.49 16.92 -4.90
C VAL A 434 -4.56 15.50 -4.35
N MET A 435 -3.84 15.22 -3.26
CA MET A 435 -3.91 13.94 -2.56
C MET A 435 -5.32 13.67 -2.03
N MET A 436 -6.02 14.68 -1.51
CA MET A 436 -7.42 14.53 -1.09
C MET A 436 -8.34 14.18 -2.27
N ARG A 437 -8.20 14.84 -3.43
CA ARG A 437 -8.96 14.47 -4.64
C ARG A 437 -8.68 13.03 -5.06
N ASN A 438 -7.42 12.61 -5.03
CA ASN A 438 -7.02 11.23 -5.33
C ASN A 438 -7.68 10.23 -4.36
N LYS A 439 -7.70 10.52 -3.05
CA LYS A 439 -8.39 9.70 -2.04
C LYS A 439 -9.91 9.63 -2.24
N ILE A 440 -10.55 10.77 -2.57
CA ILE A 440 -11.98 10.81 -2.90
C ILE A 440 -12.27 9.90 -4.11
N ARG A 441 -11.42 9.91 -5.14
CA ARG A 441 -11.59 8.99 -6.28
C ARG A 441 -11.57 7.53 -5.84
N ILE A 442 -10.64 7.13 -4.96
CA ILE A 442 -10.60 5.77 -4.41
C ILE A 442 -11.90 5.47 -3.65
N ALA A 443 -12.38 6.40 -2.84
CA ALA A 443 -13.61 6.24 -2.08
C ALA A 443 -14.84 6.03 -2.99
N GLU A 444 -14.97 6.82 -4.05
CA GLU A 444 -16.08 6.76 -4.99
C GLU A 444 -16.03 5.53 -5.92
N THR A 445 -14.85 5.01 -6.19
CA THR A 445 -14.66 3.87 -7.09
C THR A 445 -14.65 2.56 -6.32
N TRP A 446 -13.77 2.38 -5.32
CA TRP A 446 -13.41 1.08 -4.81
C TRP A 446 -14.05 0.71 -3.47
N LEU A 447 -14.47 1.69 -2.64
CA LEU A 447 -14.96 1.41 -1.28
C LEU A 447 -16.44 1.03 -1.20
N GLY A 448 -17.22 1.20 -2.27
CA GLY A 448 -18.65 0.93 -2.27
C GLY A 448 -19.39 1.66 -1.14
N SER A 449 -20.18 0.93 -0.34
CA SER A 449 -20.90 1.51 0.81
C SER A 449 -19.98 1.99 1.95
N PHE A 450 -18.72 1.56 1.99
CA PHE A 450 -17.77 1.93 3.04
C PHE A 450 -17.15 3.31 2.84
N ARG A 451 -17.36 3.95 1.69
CA ARG A 451 -16.92 5.34 1.44
C ARG A 451 -17.43 6.33 2.48
N GLU A 452 -18.58 6.05 3.08
CA GLU A 452 -19.15 6.88 4.16
C GLU A 452 -18.26 6.91 5.40
N ASN A 453 -17.49 5.85 5.67
CA ASN A 453 -16.52 5.85 6.77
C ASN A 453 -15.36 6.79 6.46
N PHE A 454 -14.88 6.82 5.22
CA PHE A 454 -13.85 7.77 4.80
C PHE A 454 -14.32 9.22 4.96
N TYR A 455 -15.52 9.54 4.48
CA TYR A 455 -16.06 10.90 4.61
C TYR A 455 -16.34 11.34 6.04
N LYS A 456 -16.61 10.41 6.97
CA LYS A 456 -16.73 10.72 8.40
C LYS A 456 -15.40 11.09 9.05
N HIS A 457 -14.32 10.39 8.68
CA HIS A 457 -12.99 10.63 9.27
C HIS A 457 -12.24 11.77 8.56
N ASN A 458 -12.75 12.26 7.44
CA ASN A 458 -12.15 13.34 6.67
C ASN A 458 -13.20 14.36 6.23
N THR A 459 -13.44 15.35 7.09
CA THR A 459 -14.41 16.43 6.85
C THR A 459 -14.10 17.23 5.59
N LEU A 460 -12.81 17.50 5.31
CA LEU A 460 -12.39 18.20 4.10
C LEU A 460 -12.80 17.42 2.85
N ALA A 461 -12.55 16.12 2.83
CA ALA A 461 -12.96 15.26 1.71
C ALA A 461 -14.49 15.24 1.52
N SER A 462 -15.26 15.25 2.62
CA SER A 462 -16.73 15.33 2.56
C SER A 462 -17.23 16.67 1.99
N LEU A 463 -16.55 17.77 2.29
CA LEU A 463 -16.89 19.08 1.74
C LEU A 463 -16.55 19.17 0.25
N ILE A 464 -15.37 18.68 -0.14
CA ILE A 464 -14.94 18.63 -1.54
C ILE A 464 -15.92 17.77 -2.35
N SER A 465 -16.27 16.57 -1.89
CA SER A 465 -17.15 15.65 -2.65
C SER A 465 -18.59 16.17 -2.84
N LYS A 466 -19.06 17.09 -1.99
CA LYS A 466 -20.35 17.77 -2.15
C LYS A 466 -20.32 18.85 -3.24
N VAL A 467 -19.18 19.50 -3.42
CA VAL A 467 -18.99 20.59 -4.40
C VAL A 467 -18.54 20.03 -5.74
N GLU A 468 -17.54 19.16 -5.72
CA GLU A 468 -16.92 18.50 -6.85
C GLU A 468 -17.36 17.03 -6.86
N LYS A 469 -18.14 16.63 -7.86
CA LYS A 469 -18.44 15.22 -8.10
C LYS A 469 -17.39 14.67 -9.08
N PRO A 470 -16.43 13.85 -8.64
CA PRO A 470 -15.44 13.28 -9.55
C PRO A 470 -16.14 12.35 -10.54
N ASP A 471 -15.84 12.51 -11.83
CA ASP A 471 -16.26 11.51 -12.82
C ASP A 471 -15.42 10.25 -12.62
N CYS A 472 -16.09 9.16 -12.26
CA CYS A 472 -15.51 7.85 -11.98
C CYS A 472 -16.02 6.78 -12.96
N ASN A 473 -16.68 7.19 -14.05
CA ASN A 473 -17.36 6.26 -14.95
C ASN A 473 -16.41 5.24 -15.59
N GLU A 474 -15.22 5.66 -16.04
CA GLU A 474 -14.23 4.76 -16.63
C GLU A 474 -13.75 3.69 -15.63
N SER A 475 -13.41 4.10 -14.40
CA SER A 475 -13.01 3.19 -13.33
C SER A 475 -14.13 2.24 -12.92
N LEU A 476 -15.38 2.70 -12.86
CA LEU A 476 -16.55 1.86 -12.58
C LEU A 476 -16.85 0.86 -13.72
N GLN A 477 -16.62 1.26 -14.98
CA GLN A 477 -16.73 0.35 -16.12
C GLN A 477 -15.61 -0.68 -16.11
N LEU A 478 -14.39 -0.28 -15.75
CA LEU A 478 -13.25 -1.18 -15.57
C LEU A 478 -13.56 -2.26 -14.52
N GLN A 479 -14.10 -1.88 -13.36
CA GLN A 479 -14.53 -2.84 -12.32
C GLN A 479 -15.50 -3.89 -12.85
N LYS A 480 -16.50 -3.46 -13.62
CA LYS A 480 -17.48 -4.37 -14.22
C LYS A 480 -16.84 -5.30 -15.25
N ARG A 481 -15.96 -4.76 -16.12
CA ARG A 481 -15.27 -5.54 -17.16
C ARG A 481 -14.37 -6.62 -16.55
N LEU A 482 -13.71 -6.32 -15.44
CA LEU A 482 -12.81 -7.26 -14.76
C LEU A 482 -13.54 -8.23 -13.82
N GLY A 483 -14.85 -8.03 -13.59
CA GLY A 483 -15.62 -8.87 -12.66
C GLY A 483 -15.12 -8.77 -11.21
N CYS A 484 -14.72 -7.57 -10.78
CA CYS A 484 -14.12 -7.38 -9.46
C CYS A 484 -15.12 -7.64 -8.32
N ARG A 485 -14.59 -8.11 -7.19
CA ARG A 485 -15.31 -8.31 -5.94
C ARG A 485 -15.61 -6.96 -5.28
N ASP A 486 -16.51 -6.97 -4.30
CA ASP A 486 -16.83 -5.78 -3.52
C ASP A 486 -15.81 -5.52 -2.40
N PHE A 487 -15.82 -4.30 -1.87
CA PHE A 487 -14.92 -3.93 -0.77
C PHE A 487 -15.19 -4.70 0.53
N HIS A 488 -16.41 -5.22 0.72
CA HIS A 488 -16.70 -6.09 1.86
C HIS A 488 -15.84 -7.35 1.82
N TRP A 489 -15.66 -7.94 0.63
CA TRP A 489 -14.75 -9.06 0.42
C TRP A 489 -13.31 -8.69 0.79
N PHE A 490 -12.83 -7.51 0.42
CA PHE A 490 -11.48 -7.03 0.77
C PHE A 490 -11.26 -7.00 2.28
N ILE A 491 -12.16 -6.34 3.02
CA ILE A 491 -12.06 -6.28 4.49
C ILE A 491 -12.13 -7.69 5.07
N SER A 492 -13.01 -8.56 4.58
CA SER A 492 -13.20 -9.88 5.17
C SER A 492 -12.05 -10.87 4.90
N ASN A 493 -11.27 -10.68 3.84
CA ASN A 493 -10.31 -11.69 3.35
C ASN A 493 -8.86 -11.20 3.22
N VAL A 494 -8.65 -9.89 3.17
CA VAL A 494 -7.34 -9.27 2.94
C VAL A 494 -6.92 -8.45 4.15
N TYR A 495 -7.84 -7.66 4.71
CA TYR A 495 -7.54 -6.77 5.83
C TYR A 495 -8.67 -6.74 6.87
N PRO A 496 -8.89 -7.86 7.60
CA PRO A 496 -9.95 -7.94 8.61
C PRO A 496 -9.66 -7.10 9.86
N GLU A 497 -8.40 -6.74 10.08
CA GLU A 497 -7.97 -5.82 11.16
C GLU A 497 -8.31 -4.36 10.86
N LEU A 498 -8.73 -4.01 9.63
CA LEU A 498 -9.30 -2.70 9.35
C LEU A 498 -10.62 -2.61 10.09
N HIS A 499 -10.56 -2.21 11.36
CA HIS A 499 -11.71 -2.13 12.24
C HIS A 499 -12.77 -1.30 11.53
N LEU A 500 -13.82 -1.97 11.06
CA LEU A 500 -15.05 -1.29 10.77
C LEU A 500 -15.44 -0.59 12.07
N PRO A 501 -15.71 0.73 12.06
CA PRO A 501 -16.42 1.34 13.16
C PRO A 501 -17.77 0.62 13.19
N LYS A 502 -17.83 -0.49 13.94
CA LYS A 502 -19.06 -1.25 14.21
C LYS A 502 -20.06 -0.34 14.91
N ASP A 503 -19.55 0.75 15.46
CA ASP A 503 -20.29 1.77 16.14
C ASP A 503 -20.28 3.05 15.33
N ARG A 504 -21.48 3.49 14.93
CA ARG A 504 -21.72 4.93 14.99
C ARG A 504 -21.55 5.27 16.48
N PRO A 505 -20.59 6.14 16.87
CA PRO A 505 -20.57 6.60 18.24
C PRO A 505 -21.97 7.13 18.54
N LYS A 506 -22.60 6.64 19.61
CA LYS A 506 -23.92 7.16 20.00
C LYS A 506 -23.80 8.67 20.25
N PHE A 507 -22.64 9.07 20.78
CA PHE A 507 -22.25 10.44 21.06
C PHE A 507 -20.75 10.60 20.81
N SER A 508 -20.35 11.76 20.27
CA SER A 508 -18.95 12.16 20.10
C SER A 508 -18.79 13.62 20.54
N GLY A 509 -17.66 13.96 21.14
CA GLY A 509 -17.35 15.30 21.61
C GLY A 509 -16.73 15.29 23.01
N LYS A 510 -16.89 16.41 23.73
CA LYS A 510 -16.26 16.61 25.04
C LYS A 510 -17.12 16.05 26.16
N LEU A 511 -16.47 15.41 27.13
CA LEU A 511 -17.11 14.99 28.39
C LEU A 511 -17.08 16.15 29.39
N HIS A 512 -18.16 16.94 29.39
CA HIS A 512 -18.32 18.10 30.26
C HIS A 512 -18.93 17.74 31.61
N ASN A 513 -18.21 18.03 32.71
CA ASN A 513 -18.71 17.88 34.06
C ASN A 513 -19.60 19.07 34.44
N THR A 514 -20.90 18.83 34.60
CA THR A 514 -21.91 19.86 34.92
C THR A 514 -21.78 20.47 36.32
N GLY A 515 -21.12 19.79 37.26
CA GLY A 515 -20.95 20.27 38.63
C GLY A 515 -19.83 21.32 38.77
N ILE A 516 -18.72 21.13 38.06
CA ILE A 516 -17.55 22.03 38.15
C ILE A 516 -17.29 22.86 36.88
N GLY A 517 -17.89 22.53 35.73
CA GLY A 517 -17.72 23.27 34.48
C GLY A 517 -16.43 22.98 33.71
N PHE A 518 -15.82 21.82 33.94
CA PHE A 518 -14.55 21.38 33.32
C PHE A 518 -14.79 20.17 32.43
N CYS A 519 -13.90 19.95 31.46
CA CYS A 519 -13.95 18.80 30.56
C CYS A 519 -12.90 17.77 30.95
N ALA A 520 -13.19 16.49 30.67
CA ALA A 520 -12.17 15.45 30.73
C ALA A 520 -11.06 15.77 29.71
N ASP A 521 -9.81 15.63 30.15
CA ASP A 521 -8.60 15.94 29.38
C ASP A 521 -7.59 14.83 29.62
N TYR A 522 -7.13 14.23 28.52
CA TYR A 522 -6.06 13.24 28.55
C TYR A 522 -4.75 13.85 28.05
N ARG A 523 -3.77 13.99 28.94
CA ARG A 523 -2.42 14.44 28.57
C ARG A 523 -1.42 13.31 28.76
N SER A 524 -0.86 12.81 27.66
CA SER A 524 0.24 11.85 27.75
C SER A 524 1.46 12.53 28.39
N ARG A 525 1.87 12.06 29.58
CA ARG A 525 3.11 12.48 30.23
C ARG A 525 4.23 11.52 29.84
N GLY A 526 5.19 12.00 29.04
CA GLY A 526 6.50 11.37 28.90
C GLY A 526 6.53 10.03 28.16
N GLY A 527 5.88 9.92 27.00
CA GLY A 527 6.06 8.77 26.10
C GLY A 527 5.40 7.46 26.55
N VAL A 528 4.58 7.49 27.60
CA VAL A 528 3.75 6.36 28.03
C VAL A 528 2.36 6.50 27.41
N SER A 529 1.89 5.45 26.72
CA SER A 529 0.57 5.42 26.05
C SER A 529 -0.61 5.29 27.03
N GLU A 530 -0.35 4.99 28.31
CA GLU A 530 -1.37 4.94 29.38
C GLU A 530 -1.18 6.08 30.37
N GLY A 531 -2.28 6.73 30.81
CA GLY A 531 -2.20 7.83 31.76
C GLY A 531 -3.52 8.17 32.46
N PRO A 532 -3.50 8.94 33.55
CA PRO A 532 -4.71 9.37 34.24
C PRO A 532 -5.50 10.37 33.39
N VAL A 533 -6.83 10.31 33.50
CA VAL A 533 -7.71 11.36 32.94
C VAL A 533 -7.91 12.44 34.00
N GLU A 534 -7.64 13.69 33.63
CA GLU A 534 -7.78 14.85 34.52
C GLU A 534 -8.93 15.75 34.03
N LEU A 535 -9.39 16.67 34.89
CA LEU A 535 -10.37 17.68 34.52
C LEU A 535 -9.64 18.99 34.24
N SER A 536 -9.83 19.55 33.05
CA SER A 536 -9.24 20.82 32.64
C SER A 536 -10.28 21.74 31.97
N PRO A 537 -10.00 23.05 31.80
CA PRO A 537 -10.91 23.94 31.10
C PRO A 537 -11.23 23.41 29.72
N CYS A 538 -12.51 23.48 29.31
CA CYS A 538 -12.93 22.96 28.02
C CYS A 538 -12.30 23.74 26.87
N THR A 539 -11.54 23.06 26.02
CA THR A 539 -10.88 23.60 24.81
C THR A 539 -11.25 22.76 23.60
N ASP A 540 -11.10 23.27 22.38
CA ASP A 540 -11.33 22.51 21.14
C ASP A 540 -10.14 21.61 20.76
N ALA A 541 -9.32 21.24 21.73
CA ALA A 541 -8.12 20.44 21.51
C ALA A 541 -8.47 18.94 21.39
N THR A 542 -7.67 18.22 20.59
CA THR A 542 -7.86 16.80 20.27
C THR A 542 -7.81 15.87 21.50
N ASN A 543 -7.11 16.30 22.54
CA ASN A 543 -6.99 15.60 23.83
C ASN A 543 -8.26 15.62 24.70
N GLN A 544 -9.30 16.35 24.30
CA GLN A 544 -10.62 16.38 24.96
C GLN A 544 -11.74 15.80 24.10
N ASP A 545 -11.42 15.23 22.93
CA ASP A 545 -12.40 14.67 22.01
C ASP A 545 -12.53 13.16 22.20
N PHE A 546 -13.73 12.72 22.59
CA PHE A 546 -14.01 11.34 22.93
C PHE A 546 -15.24 10.80 22.19
N GLU A 547 -15.24 9.50 21.95
CA GLU A 547 -16.30 8.77 21.25
C GLU A 547 -16.88 7.67 22.14
N TYR A 548 -18.21 7.66 22.30
CA TYR A 548 -18.90 6.60 23.03
C TYR A 548 -19.45 5.53 22.08
N SER A 549 -18.90 4.33 22.20
CA SER A 549 -19.17 3.17 21.35
C SER A 549 -20.49 2.45 21.73
N SER A 550 -21.07 1.67 20.81
CA SER A 550 -22.21 0.81 21.10
C SER A 550 -21.82 -0.43 21.93
N MET A 551 -20.53 -0.75 21.99
CA MET A 551 -19.95 -1.70 22.94
C MET A 551 -19.75 -1.12 24.35
N LYS A 552 -20.28 0.09 24.61
CA LYS A 552 -20.21 0.80 25.90
C LYS A 552 -18.81 1.26 26.28
N GLU A 553 -17.95 1.54 25.31
CA GLU A 553 -16.59 2.04 25.58
C GLU A 553 -16.50 3.53 25.28
N ILE A 554 -15.66 4.26 26.02
CA ILE A 554 -15.32 5.65 25.72
C ILE A 554 -13.90 5.66 25.16
N ARG A 555 -13.74 6.12 23.91
CA ARG A 555 -12.50 6.06 23.11
C ARG A 555 -12.01 7.45 22.73
N SER A 556 -10.76 7.58 22.30
CA SER A 556 -10.25 8.79 21.63
C SER A 556 -10.36 8.62 20.12
N GLY A 557 -10.77 9.67 19.41
CA GLY A 557 -11.02 9.66 17.96
C GLY A 557 -9.77 9.53 17.07
N SER A 558 -8.56 9.38 17.65
CA SER A 558 -7.30 9.26 16.90
C SER A 558 -6.50 8.03 17.37
N ALA A 559 -5.92 7.28 16.43
CA ALA A 559 -5.10 6.10 16.74
C ALA A 559 -3.81 6.49 17.50
N PRO A 560 -3.31 5.67 18.46
CA PRO A 560 -3.77 4.33 18.87
C PRO A 560 -5.10 4.32 19.65
N GLN A 561 -5.86 3.22 19.53
CA GLN A 561 -7.18 3.04 20.18
C GLN A 561 -7.03 2.90 21.71
N LEU A 562 -7.07 4.04 22.41
CA LEU A 562 -7.12 4.12 23.85
C LEU A 562 -8.58 4.23 24.33
N CYS A 563 -8.89 3.49 25.39
CA CYS A 563 -10.20 3.40 26.04
C CYS A 563 -10.11 3.86 27.50
N PHE A 564 -11.18 4.49 27.99
CA PHE A 564 -11.36 4.73 29.43
C PHE A 564 -11.44 3.41 30.17
N GLY A 565 -10.61 3.25 31.19
CA GLY A 565 -10.64 2.11 32.09
C GLY A 565 -10.49 2.52 33.55
N ILE A 566 -10.84 1.59 34.45
CA ILE A 566 -10.68 1.78 35.89
C ILE A 566 -9.45 1.01 36.38
N ARG A 567 -8.50 1.70 37.03
CA ARG A 567 -7.37 1.08 37.72
C ARG A 567 -7.15 1.76 39.07
N HIS A 568 -7.19 0.99 40.16
CA HIS A 568 -7.07 1.50 41.53
C HIS A 568 -8.03 2.67 41.84
N ASP A 569 -9.32 2.51 41.52
CA ASP A 569 -10.39 3.51 41.72
C ASP A 569 -10.16 4.86 41.03
N LYS A 570 -9.27 4.90 40.03
CA LYS A 570 -9.03 6.06 39.17
C LYS A 570 -9.36 5.72 37.73
N VAL A 571 -9.92 6.70 37.05
CA VAL A 571 -10.15 6.65 35.61
C VAL A 571 -8.81 6.89 34.92
N ILE A 572 -8.41 5.90 34.12
CA ILE A 572 -7.20 5.95 33.30
C ILE A 572 -7.58 5.76 31.83
N PHE A 573 -6.72 6.24 30.96
CA PHE A 573 -6.79 6.00 29.54
C PHE A 573 -5.73 4.96 29.18
N GLN A 574 -6.16 3.82 28.63
CA GLN A 574 -5.30 2.65 28.38
C GLN A 574 -5.70 1.94 27.08
N ASN A 575 -4.90 1.00 26.58
CA ASN A 575 -5.24 0.28 25.35
C ASN A 575 -6.62 -0.41 25.45
N CYS A 576 -7.45 -0.24 24.42
CA CYS A 576 -8.72 -0.95 24.31
C CYS A 576 -8.47 -2.46 24.24
N THR A 577 -9.15 -3.25 25.10
CA THR A 577 -9.02 -4.71 25.09
C THR A 577 -10.15 -5.37 24.30
N GLU A 578 -9.84 -6.31 23.41
CA GLU A 578 -10.85 -7.02 22.60
C GLU A 578 -11.68 -8.06 23.37
N ALA A 579 -11.39 -8.28 24.66
CA ALA A 579 -12.04 -9.32 25.45
C ALA A 579 -13.36 -8.82 26.06
N ALA A 580 -14.47 -9.43 25.64
CA ALA A 580 -15.83 -9.24 26.17
C ALA A 580 -15.98 -9.53 27.68
N GLU A 581 -14.91 -9.92 28.38
CA GLU A 581 -14.91 -10.31 29.80
C GLU A 581 -14.32 -9.24 30.74
N ASN A 582 -13.76 -8.13 30.23
CA ASN A 582 -13.15 -7.11 31.08
C ASN A 582 -14.11 -5.95 31.39
N SER A 583 -14.90 -6.08 32.48
CA SER A 583 -15.90 -5.08 32.88
C SER A 583 -15.35 -3.70 33.24
N GLN A 584 -14.02 -3.52 33.29
CA GLN A 584 -13.36 -2.29 33.73
C GLN A 584 -13.23 -1.21 32.66
N GLN A 585 -13.57 -1.51 31.40
CA GLN A 585 -13.55 -0.56 30.27
C GLN A 585 -14.95 -0.26 29.70
N HIS A 586 -15.99 -0.87 30.26
CA HIS A 586 -17.38 -0.65 29.84
C HIS A 586 -18.06 0.34 30.77
N TRP A 587 -18.73 1.34 30.18
CA TRP A 587 -19.37 2.45 30.85
C TRP A 587 -20.85 2.50 30.49
N ASP A 588 -21.73 2.39 31.48
CA ASP A 588 -23.17 2.51 31.26
C ASP A 588 -23.63 3.96 31.43
N VAL A 589 -24.08 4.57 30.34
CA VAL A 589 -24.62 5.95 30.35
C VAL A 589 -26.11 5.91 30.67
N GLN A 590 -26.48 6.45 31.83
CA GLN A 590 -27.87 6.58 32.25
C GLN A 590 -28.57 7.77 31.56
N GLU A 591 -29.92 7.76 31.54
CA GLU A 591 -30.73 8.84 30.93
C GLU A 591 -30.45 10.24 31.51
N VAL A 592 -29.88 10.30 32.72
CA VAL A 592 -29.55 11.54 33.44
C VAL A 592 -28.13 12.04 33.16
N GLY A 593 -27.36 11.35 32.30
CA GLY A 593 -25.98 11.72 31.96
C GLY A 593 -24.90 11.22 32.94
N GLU A 594 -25.26 10.29 33.83
CA GLU A 594 -24.31 9.62 34.73
C GLU A 594 -23.65 8.43 34.03
N PHE A 595 -22.34 8.25 34.26
CA PHE A 595 -21.55 7.10 33.79
C PHE A 595 -21.36 6.12 34.95
N GLN A 596 -21.74 4.86 34.76
CA GLN A 596 -21.56 3.76 35.72
C GLN A 596 -20.54 2.74 35.26
#